data_AF-A0A537RUX8-F1
#
_entry.id   AF-A0A537RUX8-F1
#
_cell.length_a   1.000
_cell.length_b   1.000
_cell.length_c   1.000
_cell.angle_alpha   90.00
_cell.angle_beta   90.00
_cell.angle_gamma   90.00
#
_symmetry.space_group_name_H-M   'P 1'
#
loop_
_entity.id
_entity.type
_entity.pdbx_description
1 polymer ?
#
loop_
_entity_poly.entity_id
_entity_poly.type
_entity_poly.pdbx_seq_one_letter_code
_entity_poly.pdbx_strand_id
1 'polypeptide(L)'
;MTARAAALRPVASFPLAEQIADRAEARLRVRTRFVLCAVLLAFALIGGQLVRLALKGAAEVKVTLAEPLARSWSRPDIVDRHGRLLATDVGMHSLYADPHQVLDVDEATEKLAAVLPSVDATELRKVLADRSRRFAWVARGLSPRQAQRV
;
A
#
# COMPACT_ATOMS: atom_id res chain seq x y z
N MET A 1 -23.59 -74.40 42.97
CA MET A 1 -22.78 -73.22 42.61
C MET A 1 -23.73 -72.08 42.26
N THR A 2 -23.75 -71.00 43.04
CA THR A 2 -24.12 -69.64 42.59
C THR A 2 -23.79 -68.64 43.69
N ALA A 3 -22.72 -67.88 43.48
CA ALA A 3 -22.26 -66.82 44.36
C ALA A 3 -23.20 -65.61 44.24
N ARG A 4 -23.70 -65.12 45.37
CA ARG A 4 -24.57 -63.94 45.46
C ARG A 4 -23.71 -62.68 45.45
N ALA A 5 -23.78 -61.92 44.36
CA ALA A 5 -23.05 -60.66 44.18
C ALA A 5 -23.46 -59.63 45.24
N ALA A 6 -22.50 -59.13 46.01
CA ALA A 6 -22.68 -58.04 46.95
C ALA A 6 -22.77 -56.71 46.18
N ALA A 7 -23.94 -56.07 46.24
CA ALA A 7 -24.15 -54.76 45.66
C ALA A 7 -23.33 -53.71 46.43
N LEU A 8 -22.31 -53.16 45.78
CA LEU A 8 -21.56 -52.00 46.25
C LEU A 8 -22.51 -50.80 46.34
N ARG A 9 -22.58 -50.19 47.53
CA ARG A 9 -23.37 -48.98 47.76
C ARG A 9 -22.75 -47.78 47.00
N PRO A 10 -23.56 -46.91 46.38
CA PRO A 10 -23.04 -45.69 45.76
C PRO A 10 -22.45 -44.78 46.84
N VAL A 11 -21.17 -44.43 46.67
CA VAL A 11 -20.49 -43.42 47.49
C VAL A 11 -21.18 -42.08 47.24
N ALA A 12 -21.62 -41.41 48.30
CA ALA A 12 -22.26 -40.10 48.23
C ALA A 12 -21.35 -39.11 47.47
N SER A 13 -21.92 -38.43 46.47
CA SER A 13 -21.24 -37.36 45.74
C SER A 13 -20.89 -36.23 46.73
N PHE A 14 -19.61 -35.88 46.80
CA PHE A 14 -19.13 -34.82 47.68
C PHE A 14 -19.49 -33.45 47.05
N PRO A 15 -20.32 -32.62 47.70
CA PRO A 15 -20.82 -31.36 47.12
C PRO A 15 -19.71 -30.33 46.84
N LEU A 16 -18.56 -30.45 47.52
CA LEU A 16 -17.38 -29.63 47.27
C LEU A 16 -16.75 -29.88 45.89
N ALA A 17 -16.76 -31.12 45.40
CA ALA A 17 -16.19 -31.46 44.09
C ALA A 17 -17.05 -30.89 42.95
N GLU A 18 -18.37 -30.97 43.09
CA GLU A 18 -19.36 -30.40 42.16
C GLU A 18 -19.25 -28.87 42.11
N GLN A 19 -19.15 -28.20 43.27
CA GLN A 19 -18.97 -26.75 43.34
C GLN A 19 -17.64 -26.25 42.73
N ILE A 20 -16.54 -27.02 42.84
CA ILE A 20 -15.26 -26.66 42.22
C ILE A 20 -15.32 -26.82 40.70
N ALA A 21 -15.97 -27.89 40.22
CA ALA A 21 -16.20 -28.11 38.80
C ALA A 21 -17.07 -26.99 38.19
N ASP A 22 -18.19 -26.64 38.82
CA ASP A 22 -19.08 -25.55 38.37
C ASP A 22 -18.37 -24.19 38.31
N ARG A 23 -17.54 -23.89 39.31
CA ARG A 23 -16.73 -22.65 39.35
C ARG A 23 -15.64 -22.66 38.29
N ALA A 24 -15.00 -23.80 38.02
CA ALA A 24 -14.00 -23.95 36.97
C ALA A 24 -14.63 -23.77 35.59
N GLU A 25 -15.78 -24.39 35.34
CA GLU A 25 -16.53 -24.23 34.09
C GLU A 25 -17.06 -22.81 33.91
N ALA A 26 -17.56 -22.16 34.96
CA ALA A 26 -18.01 -20.77 34.91
C ALA A 26 -16.86 -19.82 34.53
N ARG A 27 -15.65 -20.04 35.08
CA ARG A 27 -14.45 -19.28 34.73
C ARG A 27 -14.04 -19.51 33.26
N LEU A 28 -14.08 -20.75 32.79
CA LEU A 28 -13.80 -21.08 31.39
C LEU A 28 -14.82 -20.43 30.45
N ARG A 29 -16.11 -20.48 30.78
CA ARG A 29 -17.18 -19.81 30.01
C ARG A 29 -16.98 -18.30 29.92
N VAL A 30 -16.62 -17.64 31.01
CA VAL A 30 -16.34 -16.19 31.03
C VAL A 30 -15.11 -15.85 30.20
N ARG A 31 -14.02 -16.62 30.34
CA ARG A 31 -12.79 -16.41 29.56
C ARG A 31 -13.04 -16.58 28.06
N THR A 32 -13.73 -17.65 27.67
CA THR A 32 -14.05 -17.92 26.26
C THR A 32 -14.95 -16.84 25.67
N ARG A 33 -15.96 -16.38 26.40
CA ARG A 33 -16.82 -15.25 25.97
C ARG A 33 -16.02 -13.96 25.82
N PHE A 34 -15.11 -13.67 26.73
CA PHE A 34 -14.25 -12.49 26.65
C PHE A 34 -13.36 -12.51 25.40
N VAL A 35 -12.69 -13.65 25.14
CA VAL A 35 -11.86 -13.81 23.93
C VAL A 35 -12.70 -13.65 22.66
N LEU A 36 -13.88 -14.27 22.61
CA LEU A 36 -14.79 -14.13 21.47
C LEU A 36 -15.19 -12.67 21.23
N CYS A 37 -15.58 -11.95 22.29
CA CYS A 37 -15.91 -10.53 22.19
C CYS A 37 -14.71 -9.69 21.72
N ALA A 38 -13.51 -9.94 22.23
CA ALA A 38 -12.30 -9.22 21.84
C ALA A 38 -11.96 -9.43 20.36
N VAL A 39 -12.08 -10.67 19.86
CA VAL A 39 -11.86 -11.00 18.45
C VAL A 39 -12.90 -10.30 17.58
N LEU A 40 -14.19 -10.41 17.92
CA LEU A 40 -15.26 -9.73 17.19
C LEU A 40 -15.07 -8.21 17.14
N LEU A 41 -14.66 -7.60 18.26
CA LEU A 41 -14.37 -6.17 18.32
C LEU A 41 -13.19 -5.81 17.41
N ALA A 42 -12.11 -6.59 17.42
CA ALA A 42 -10.95 -6.35 16.55
C ALA A 42 -11.35 -6.42 15.06
N PHE A 43 -12.13 -7.44 14.66
CA PHE A 43 -12.64 -7.55 13.29
C PHE A 43 -13.61 -6.42 12.94
N ALA A 44 -14.46 -5.97 13.87
CA ALA A 44 -15.34 -4.84 13.66
C ALA A 44 -14.57 -3.53 13.47
N LEU A 45 -13.48 -3.31 14.21
CA LEU A 45 -12.61 -2.14 14.04
C LEU A 45 -11.90 -2.15 12.69
N ILE A 46 -11.36 -3.30 12.27
CA ILE A 46 -10.73 -3.46 10.95
C ILE A 46 -11.76 -3.24 9.84
N GLY A 47 -12.92 -3.89 9.93
CA GLY A 47 -14.01 -3.74 8.97
C GLY A 47 -14.50 -2.29 8.87
N GLY A 48 -14.70 -1.63 10.01
CA GLY A 48 -15.05 -0.22 10.08
C GLY A 48 -13.99 0.69 9.45
N GLN A 49 -12.70 0.41 9.68
CA GLN A 49 -11.61 1.14 9.04
C GLN A 49 -11.58 0.94 7.52
N LEU A 50 -11.84 -0.27 7.05
CA LEU A 50 -11.93 -0.59 5.62
C LEU A 50 -13.12 0.11 4.97
N VAL A 51 -14.30 0.08 5.60
CA VAL A 51 -15.48 0.82 5.11
C VAL A 51 -15.21 2.32 5.09
N ARG A 52 -14.60 2.88 6.14
CA ARG A 52 -14.20 4.29 6.19
C ARG A 52 -13.24 4.64 5.05
N LEU A 53 -12.29 3.76 4.73
CA LEU A 53 -11.35 3.96 3.62
C LEU A 53 -12.05 3.86 2.26
N ALA A 54 -12.95 2.89 2.09
CA ALA A 54 -13.73 2.70 0.87
C ALA A 54 -14.67 3.88 0.59
N LEU A 55 -15.36 4.40 1.61
CA LEU A 55 -16.27 5.54 1.49
C LEU A 55 -15.56 6.87 1.23
N LYS A 56 -14.31 7.02 1.69
CA LYS A 56 -13.48 8.20 1.40
C LYS A 56 -13.04 8.30 -0.06
N GLY A 57 -13.51 7.38 -0.90
CA GLY A 57 -13.10 7.26 -2.28
C GLY A 57 -11.74 6.59 -2.33
N ALA A 58 -11.64 5.52 -3.12
CA ALA A 58 -10.40 5.20 -3.77
C ALA A 58 -10.03 6.40 -4.65
N ALA A 59 -9.39 7.41 -4.05
CA ALA A 59 -8.68 8.44 -4.78
C ALA A 59 -7.57 7.71 -5.54
N GLU A 60 -7.94 7.24 -6.72
CA GLU A 60 -7.13 6.53 -7.68
C GLU A 60 -6.12 5.56 -7.05
N VAL A 61 -6.54 4.32 -6.81
CA VAL A 61 -5.60 3.18 -6.98
C VAL A 61 -5.29 3.05 -8.47
N LYS A 62 -4.87 4.15 -9.11
CA LYS A 62 -3.85 4.02 -10.12
C LYS A 62 -2.63 3.65 -9.31
N VAL A 63 -2.22 2.40 -9.47
CA VAL A 63 -0.81 2.03 -9.40
C VAL A 63 -0.10 2.84 -10.49
N THR A 64 -0.06 4.15 -10.31
CA THR A 64 0.87 5.01 -11.02
C THR A 64 2.14 4.78 -10.24
N LEU A 65 3.19 4.43 -10.97
CA LEU A 65 4.59 4.50 -10.57
C LEU A 65 5.02 5.96 -10.25
N ALA A 66 4.11 6.75 -9.68
CA ALA A 66 4.15 8.18 -9.47
C ALA A 66 3.35 8.56 -8.21
N GLU A 67 3.45 7.77 -7.12
CA GLU A 67 3.60 8.51 -5.88
C GLU A 67 4.88 9.33 -6.05
N PRO A 68 4.85 10.66 -5.95
CA PRO A 68 6.07 11.36 -5.69
C PRO A 68 6.48 10.94 -4.28
N LEU A 69 7.22 9.82 -4.18
CA LEU A 69 8.14 9.57 -3.07
C LEU A 69 9.12 10.74 -2.90
N ALA A 70 9.18 11.63 -3.89
CA ALA A 70 9.53 13.01 -3.72
C ALA A 70 8.45 13.81 -2.94
N ARG A 71 8.23 13.50 -1.66
CA ARG A 71 8.50 14.57 -0.68
C ARG A 71 10.02 14.74 -0.73
N SER A 72 10.48 15.31 -1.85
CA SER A 72 11.82 15.84 -1.98
C SER A 72 11.91 16.75 -0.78
N TRP A 73 12.81 16.43 0.13
CA TRP A 73 13.18 17.35 1.18
C TRP A 73 13.66 18.61 0.46
N SER A 74 12.73 19.52 0.18
CA SER A 74 12.99 20.70 -0.63
C SER A 74 14.10 21.43 0.09
N ARG A 75 15.18 21.68 -0.65
CA ARG A 75 16.30 22.41 -0.10
C ARG A 75 15.78 23.79 0.27
N PRO A 76 15.99 24.25 1.51
CA PRO A 76 15.60 25.61 1.88
C PRO A 76 16.29 26.62 0.97
N ASP A 77 15.56 27.68 0.63
CA ASP A 77 16.09 28.79 -0.16
C ASP A 77 17.35 29.36 0.51
N ILE A 78 18.42 29.54 -0.27
CA ILE A 78 19.60 30.28 0.20
C ILE A 78 19.31 31.76 0.03
N VAL A 79 19.50 32.52 1.10
CA VAL A 79 19.38 33.97 1.10
C VAL A 79 20.68 34.64 1.56
N ASP A 80 20.95 35.84 1.04
CA ASP A 80 22.03 36.70 1.52
C ASP A 80 21.68 37.33 2.89
N ARG A 81 22.64 38.02 3.53
CA ARG A 81 22.48 38.77 4.79
C ARG A 81 21.32 39.77 4.81
N HIS A 82 20.90 40.24 3.64
CA HIS A 82 19.77 41.17 3.48
C HIS A 82 18.46 40.46 3.12
N GLY A 83 18.41 39.12 3.20
CA GLY A 83 17.21 38.33 2.87
C GLY A 83 16.93 38.19 1.37
N ARG A 84 17.86 38.59 0.49
CA ARG A 84 17.71 38.43 -0.97
C ARG A 84 17.94 36.98 -1.37
N LEU A 85 17.05 36.43 -2.20
CA LEU A 85 17.15 35.07 -2.72
C LEU A 85 18.40 34.91 -3.60
N LEU A 86 19.22 33.92 -3.28
CA LEU A 86 20.43 33.55 -4.03
C LEU A 86 20.25 32.23 -4.78
N ALA A 87 19.57 31.25 -4.19
CA ALA A 87 19.28 29.97 -4.84
C ALA A 87 18.00 29.36 -4.28
N THR A 88 17.15 28.85 -5.17
CA THR A 88 15.92 28.13 -4.86
C THR A 88 15.86 26.86 -5.71
N ASP A 89 15.15 25.85 -5.22
CA ASP A 89 14.86 24.66 -6.00
C ASP A 89 13.74 24.95 -7.00
N VAL A 90 13.98 24.71 -8.28
CA VAL A 90 12.96 24.82 -9.31
C VAL A 90 12.47 23.43 -9.68
N GLY A 91 11.18 23.17 -9.43
CA GLY A 91 10.53 21.93 -9.85
C GLY A 91 10.47 21.84 -11.37
N MET A 92 11.09 20.80 -11.93
CA MET A 92 11.08 20.52 -13.37
C MET A 92 10.54 19.13 -13.64
N HIS A 93 9.80 18.99 -14.74
CA HIS A 93 9.24 17.70 -15.13
C HIS A 93 10.29 16.92 -15.94
N SER A 94 10.28 15.60 -15.83
CA SER A 94 11.09 14.73 -16.68
C SER A 94 10.19 13.64 -17.26
N LEU A 95 10.43 13.33 -18.53
CA LEU A 95 9.68 12.34 -19.28
C LEU A 95 10.57 11.12 -19.53
N TYR A 96 10.04 9.95 -19.18
CA TYR A 96 10.64 8.65 -19.44
C TYR A 96 9.60 7.71 -20.04
N ALA A 97 10.06 6.63 -20.65
CA ALA A 97 9.22 5.56 -21.17
C ALA A 97 9.79 4.20 -20.77
N ASP A 98 8.92 3.19 -20.63
CA ASP A 98 9.30 1.78 -20.63
C ASP A 98 9.20 1.28 -22.08
N PRO A 99 10.33 0.96 -22.76
CA PRO A 99 10.32 0.45 -24.12
C PRO A 99 9.39 -0.74 -24.32
N HIS A 100 9.15 -1.61 -23.34
CA HIS A 100 8.21 -2.74 -23.49
C HIS A 100 6.75 -2.32 -23.60
N GLN A 101 6.38 -1.14 -23.10
CA GLN A 101 5.00 -0.65 -23.10
C GLN A 101 4.69 0.26 -24.30
N VAL A 102 5.70 0.60 -25.10
CA VAL A 102 5.52 1.37 -26.33
C VAL A 102 5.00 0.45 -27.44
N LEU A 103 3.77 0.69 -27.88
CA LEU A 103 3.12 -0.06 -28.97
C LEU A 103 3.82 0.22 -30.31
N ASP A 104 3.72 1.46 -30.78
CA ASP A 104 4.33 1.92 -32.02
C ASP A 104 5.47 2.89 -31.70
N VAL A 105 6.71 2.41 -31.92
CA VAL A 105 7.92 3.18 -31.65
C VAL A 105 8.08 4.31 -32.65
N ASP A 106 7.67 4.11 -33.90
CA ASP A 106 7.86 5.09 -34.96
C ASP A 106 6.91 6.26 -34.77
N GLU A 107 5.63 5.97 -34.54
CA GLU A 107 4.60 6.98 -34.27
C GLU A 107 4.91 7.75 -32.98
N ALA A 108 5.27 7.05 -31.89
CA ALA A 108 5.62 7.70 -30.63
C ALA A 108 6.80 8.66 -30.81
N THR A 109 7.83 8.24 -31.55
CA THR A 109 9.02 9.04 -31.77
C THR A 109 8.71 10.29 -32.62
N GLU A 110 7.92 10.14 -33.69
CA GLU A 110 7.52 11.27 -34.55
C GLU A 110 6.70 12.31 -33.77
N LYS A 111 5.67 11.86 -33.02
CA LYS A 111 4.83 12.73 -32.22
C LYS A 111 5.61 13.44 -31.11
N LEU A 112 6.49 12.72 -30.43
CA LEU A 112 7.32 13.30 -29.36
C LEU A 112 8.31 14.32 -29.92
N ALA A 113 8.99 14.03 -31.04
CA ALA A 113 9.91 14.96 -31.67
C ALA A 113 9.21 16.24 -32.18
N ALA A 114 7.96 16.16 -32.62
CA ALA A 114 7.17 17.31 -33.04
C ALA A 114 6.85 18.28 -31.87
N VAL A 115 6.67 17.75 -30.65
CA VAL A 115 6.34 18.54 -29.46
C VAL A 115 7.59 18.96 -28.68
N LEU A 116 8.64 18.13 -28.71
CA LEU A 116 9.88 18.28 -27.98
C LEU A 116 11.06 18.49 -28.94
N PRO A 117 11.33 19.74 -29.40
CA PRO A 117 12.35 20.02 -30.42
C PRO A 117 13.79 19.73 -29.97
N SER A 118 14.02 19.54 -28.67
CA SER A 118 15.33 19.17 -28.12
C SER A 118 15.66 17.68 -28.22
N VAL A 119 14.70 16.85 -28.63
CA VAL A 119 14.85 15.39 -28.68
C VAL A 119 15.25 14.97 -30.09
N ASP A 120 16.33 14.20 -30.21
CA ASP A 120 16.73 13.58 -31.47
C ASP A 120 15.85 12.35 -31.72
N ALA A 121 15.03 12.42 -32.77
CA ALA A 121 14.14 11.34 -33.17
C ALA A 121 14.89 10.04 -33.51
N THR A 122 16.08 10.13 -34.11
CA THR A 122 16.84 8.93 -34.50
C THR A 122 17.33 8.18 -33.27
N GLU A 123 17.88 8.90 -32.30
CA GLU A 123 18.34 8.31 -31.04
C GLU A 123 17.19 7.83 -30.17
N LEU A 124 16.09 8.60 -30.09
CA LEU A 124 14.91 8.19 -29.34
C LEU A 124 14.34 6.88 -29.87
N ARG A 125 14.19 6.74 -31.19
CA ARG A 125 13.71 5.51 -31.83
C ARG A 125 14.58 4.32 -31.46
N LYS A 126 15.91 4.45 -31.51
CA LYS A 126 16.84 3.38 -31.13
C LYS A 126 16.65 2.95 -29.67
N VAL A 127 16.53 3.92 -28.77
CA VAL A 127 16.35 3.65 -27.34
C VAL A 127 14.99 3.02 -27.03
N LEU A 128 13.91 3.46 -27.69
CA LEU A 128 12.57 2.92 -27.51
C LEU A 128 12.36 1.57 -28.21
N ALA A 129 13.13 1.26 -29.27
CA ALA A 129 13.11 -0.04 -29.94
C ALA A 129 13.83 -1.14 -29.14
N ASP A 130 14.73 -0.77 -28.23
CA ASP A 130 15.50 -1.71 -27.41
C ASP A 130 14.61 -2.34 -26.32
N ARG A 131 14.02 -3.51 -26.64
CA ARG A 131 13.18 -4.30 -25.74
C ARG A 131 13.96 -5.03 -24.64
N SER A 132 15.27 -4.81 -24.47
CA SER A 132 15.99 -5.29 -23.28
C SER A 132 15.86 -4.33 -22.10
N ARG A 133 15.46 -3.08 -22.36
CA ARG A 133 15.36 -2.01 -21.35
C ARG A 133 13.93 -1.89 -20.83
N ARG A 134 13.83 -1.53 -19.55
CA ARG A 134 12.57 -1.19 -18.88
C ARG A 134 12.42 0.31 -18.60
N PHE A 135 13.45 1.09 -18.92
CA PHE A 135 13.50 2.51 -18.64
C PHE A 135 14.34 3.23 -19.71
N ALA A 136 13.78 4.29 -20.26
CA ALA A 136 14.39 5.14 -21.28
C ALA A 136 14.08 6.61 -20.97
N TRP A 137 15.11 7.45 -20.85
CA TRP A 137 14.93 8.90 -20.78
C TRP A 137 14.50 9.43 -22.15
N VAL A 138 13.36 10.13 -22.18
CA VAL A 138 12.89 10.83 -23.39
C VAL A 138 13.33 12.28 -23.33
N ALA A 139 13.03 12.97 -22.24
CA ALA A 139 13.43 14.36 -22.02
C ALA A 139 13.56 14.68 -20.52
N ARG A 140 14.48 15.57 -20.18
CA ARG A 140 14.72 16.03 -18.81
C ARG A 140 14.59 17.55 -18.75
N GLY A 141 14.12 18.08 -17.63
CA GLY A 141 14.04 19.54 -17.44
C GLY A 141 12.92 20.20 -18.24
N LEU A 142 11.80 19.50 -18.46
CA LEU A 142 10.66 20.03 -19.19
C LEU A 142 10.01 21.17 -18.40
N SER A 143 9.82 22.30 -19.09
CA SER A 143 9.01 23.40 -18.57
C SER A 143 7.56 22.94 -18.38
N PRO A 144 6.79 23.57 -17.47
CA PRO A 144 5.39 23.20 -17.25
C PRO A 144 4.54 23.20 -18.53
N ARG A 145 4.80 24.14 -19.44
CA ARG A 145 4.10 24.22 -20.73
C ARG A 145 4.45 23.07 -21.67
N GLN A 146 5.69 22.61 -21.66
CA GLN A 146 6.08 21.45 -22.47
C GLN A 146 5.51 20.16 -21.89
N ALA A 147 5.53 20.00 -20.57
CA ALA A 147 4.99 18.83 -19.89
C ALA A 147 3.47 18.65 -20.10
N GLN A 148 2.72 19.74 -20.25
CA GLN A 148 1.27 19.67 -20.55
C GLN A 148 0.95 19.27 -22.00
N ARG A 149 1.92 19.37 -22.91
CA ARG A 149 1.72 19.07 -24.34
C ARG A 149 2.02 17.62 -24.70
N VAL A 150 2.55 16.84 -23.75
CA VAL A 150 2.89 15.43 -23.90
C VAL A 150 1.97 14.60 -23.02
#